data_AF-A0A7X8UT17-F1
#
_entry.id   AF-A0A7X8UT17-F1
#
_cell.length_a   1.000
_cell.length_b   1.000
_cell.length_c   1.000
_cell.angle_alpha   90.00
_cell.angle_beta   90.00
_cell.angle_gamma   90.00
#
_symmetry.space_group_name_H-M   'P 1'
#
loop_
_entity.id
_entity.type
_entity.pdbx_description
1 polymer ?
#
loop_
_entity_poly.entity_id
_entity_poly.type
_entity_poly.pdbx_seq_one_letter_code
_entity_poly.pdbx_strand_id
1 'polypeptide(L)'
;MVLKLHKNLDQTSWSRYPACKRIIMIVNELQRASNCIEHNDLAAFRECYERAFELIDLEISNRRNHSALREMFRLREIMGETYLSDAPNIETNRMFLSAVLSFDVTAYNMLS
;
A
#
# COMPACT_ATOMS: atom_id res chain seq x y z
N MET A 1 -12.46 -11.55 -4.11
CA MET A 1 -11.10 -11.91 -3.69
C MET A 1 -11.14 -12.28 -2.22
N VAL A 2 -10.57 -13.41 -1.83
CA VAL A 2 -10.43 -13.78 -0.41
C VAL A 2 -9.07 -13.28 0.05
N LEU A 3 -9.06 -12.45 1.09
CA LEU A 3 -7.82 -11.90 1.66
C LEU A 3 -7.26 -12.86 2.71
N LYS A 4 -5.94 -13.07 2.68
CA LYS A 4 -5.20 -13.93 3.62
C LYS A 4 -4.97 -13.20 4.95
N LEU A 5 -4.57 -11.94 4.90
CA LEU A 5 -4.11 -11.18 6.07
C LEU A 5 -5.18 -10.21 6.61
N HIS A 6 -6.05 -9.68 5.75
CA HIS A 6 -7.20 -8.87 6.16
C HIS A 6 -8.52 -9.66 6.18
N LYS A 7 -8.61 -10.65 7.08
CA LYS A 7 -9.74 -11.62 7.13
C LYS A 7 -11.14 -11.01 7.28
N ASN A 8 -11.23 -9.82 7.88
CA ASN A 8 -12.50 -9.11 8.11
C ASN A 8 -12.78 -8.02 7.06
N LEU A 9 -12.01 -8.00 5.97
CA LEU A 9 -12.11 -7.02 4.91
C LEU A 9 -12.42 -7.71 3.58
N ASP A 10 -13.29 -7.10 2.81
CA ASP A 10 -13.67 -7.52 1.47
C ASP A 10 -13.98 -6.28 0.61
N GLN A 11 -14.34 -6.48 -0.66
CA GLN A 11 -14.60 -5.36 -1.58
C GLN A 11 -15.76 -4.47 -1.09
N THR A 12 -16.79 -5.06 -0.50
CA THR A 12 -17.99 -4.35 -0.08
C THR A 12 -17.72 -3.49 1.16
N SER A 13 -17.03 -4.04 2.16
CA SER A 13 -16.59 -3.32 3.35
C SER A 13 -15.51 -2.29 3.03
N TRP A 14 -14.58 -2.60 2.11
CA TRP A 14 -13.54 -1.67 1.65
C TRP A 14 -14.16 -0.42 1.02
N SER A 15 -15.08 -0.60 0.07
CA SER A 15 -15.70 0.52 -0.65
C SER A 15 -16.55 1.45 0.22
N ARG A 16 -16.98 1.01 1.41
CA ARG A 16 -17.69 1.84 2.40
C ARG A 16 -16.79 2.86 3.10
N TYR A 17 -15.49 2.63 3.16
CA TYR A 17 -14.57 3.60 3.75
C TYR A 17 -14.39 4.81 2.82
N PRO A 18 -14.23 6.04 3.36
CA PRO A 18 -13.83 7.21 2.58
C PRO A 18 -12.52 6.96 1.83
N ALA A 19 -12.35 7.58 0.65
CA ALA A 19 -11.15 7.40 -0.18
C ALA A 19 -9.85 7.71 0.58
N CYS A 20 -9.82 8.84 1.29
CA CYS A 20 -8.69 9.21 2.13
C CYS A 20 -8.32 8.13 3.17
N LYS A 21 -9.32 7.52 3.82
CA LYS A 21 -9.09 6.47 4.82
C LYS A 21 -8.51 5.20 4.20
N ARG A 22 -8.95 4.82 3.00
CA ARG A 22 -8.41 3.66 2.26
C ARG A 22 -6.95 3.88 1.88
N ILE A 23 -6.61 5.08 1.39
CA ILE A 23 -5.22 5.48 1.11
C ILE A 23 -4.38 5.45 2.38
N ILE A 24 -4.84 6.04 3.48
CA ILE A 24 -4.13 6.02 4.78
C ILE A 24 -3.88 4.59 5.27
N MET A 25 -4.83 3.66 5.07
CA MET A 25 -4.62 2.26 5.47
C MET A 25 -3.47 1.60 4.70
N ILE A 26 -3.32 1.87 3.40
CA ILE A 26 -2.17 1.40 2.60
C ILE A 26 -0.88 2.04 3.11
N VAL A 27 -0.89 3.36 3.33
CA VAL A 27 0.25 4.14 3.85
C VAL A 27 0.72 3.59 5.20
N ASN A 28 -0.19 3.23 6.11
CA ASN A 28 0.15 2.68 7.41
C ASN A 28 0.94 1.37 7.32
N GLU A 29 0.60 0.48 6.38
CA GLU A 29 1.37 -0.77 6.20
C GLU A 29 2.75 -0.50 5.61
N LEU A 30 2.88 0.49 4.71
CA LEU A 30 4.18 0.92 4.19
C LEU A 30 5.03 1.64 5.25
N GLN A 31 4.44 2.42 6.16
CA GLN A 31 5.15 3.01 7.29
C GLN A 31 5.66 1.93 8.25
N ARG A 32 4.87 0.89 8.51
CA ARG A 32 5.32 -0.27 9.28
C ARG A 32 6.49 -0.97 8.59
N ALA A 33 6.44 -1.12 7.26
CA ALA A 33 7.55 -1.67 6.51
C ALA A 33 8.83 -0.84 6.65
N SER A 34 8.75 0.50 6.68
CA SER A 34 9.92 1.36 6.98
C SER A 34 10.55 1.00 8.32
N ASN A 35 9.74 0.85 9.37
CA ASN A 35 10.24 0.46 10.69
C ASN A 35 10.92 -0.92 10.64
N CYS A 36 10.35 -1.89 9.91
CA CYS A 36 10.98 -3.22 9.74
C CYS A 36 12.33 -3.14 9.02
N ILE A 37 12.45 -2.30 7.97
CA ILE A 37 13.72 -2.07 7.26
C ILE A 37 14.77 -1.51 8.21
N GLU A 38 14.43 -0.48 9.01
CA GLU A 38 15.36 0.13 9.97
C GLU A 38 15.88 -0.87 11.01
N HIS A 39 15.06 -1.86 11.38
CA HIS A 39 15.42 -2.91 12.34
C HIS A 39 15.98 -4.18 11.69
N ASN A 40 16.19 -4.20 10.37
CA ASN A 40 16.61 -5.37 9.59
C ASN A 40 15.72 -6.63 9.78
N ASP A 41 14.42 -6.43 10.03
CA ASP A 41 13.45 -7.54 10.14
C ASP A 41 12.79 -7.82 8.79
N LEU A 42 13.45 -8.65 7.99
CA LEU A 42 13.00 -8.98 6.63
C LEU A 42 11.69 -9.78 6.61
N ALA A 43 11.43 -10.60 7.63
CA ALA A 43 10.22 -11.40 7.71
C ALA A 43 9.00 -10.50 7.97
N ALA A 44 9.09 -9.61 8.96
CA ALA A 44 8.04 -8.64 9.24
C ALA A 44 7.84 -7.64 8.09
N PHE A 45 8.94 -7.23 7.43
CA PHE A 45 8.87 -6.41 6.22
C PHE A 45 8.00 -7.07 5.13
N ARG A 46 8.23 -8.35 4.84
CA ARG A 46 7.46 -9.11 3.85
C ARG A 46 5.98 -9.18 4.21
N GLU A 47 5.65 -9.42 5.48
CA GLU A 47 4.26 -9.39 5.94
C GLU A 47 3.60 -8.02 5.75
N CYS A 48 4.31 -6.93 6.05
CA CYS A 48 3.80 -5.57 5.81
C CYS A 48 3.52 -5.31 4.33
N TYR A 49 4.39 -5.79 3.43
CA TYR A 49 4.19 -5.68 1.98
C TYR A 49 3.05 -6.55 1.48
N GLU A 50 2.92 -7.80 1.94
CA GLU A 50 1.76 -8.66 1.62
C GLU A 50 0.44 -7.96 2.01
N ARG A 51 0.41 -7.32 3.19
CA ARG A 51 -0.74 -6.52 3.65
C ARG A 51 -1.00 -5.32 2.75
N ALA A 52 0.03 -4.58 2.37
CA ALA A 52 -0.10 -3.45 1.46
C ALA A 52 -0.64 -3.88 0.08
N PHE A 53 -0.15 -5.00 -0.47
CA PHE A 53 -0.63 -5.54 -1.74
C PHE A 53 -2.12 -5.92 -1.69
N GLU A 54 -2.58 -6.57 -0.63
CA GLU A 54 -4.00 -6.88 -0.45
C GLU A 54 -4.89 -5.64 -0.51
N LEU A 55 -4.46 -4.56 0.16
CA LEU A 55 -5.21 -3.29 0.20
C LEU A 55 -5.15 -2.56 -1.15
N ILE A 56 -4.00 -2.59 -1.83
CA ILE A 56 -3.85 -2.05 -3.18
C ILE A 56 -4.76 -2.79 -4.16
N ASP A 57 -4.84 -4.12 -4.09
CA ASP A 57 -5.68 -4.94 -4.97
C ASP A 57 -7.18 -4.66 -4.76
N LEU A 58 -7.59 -4.42 -3.52
CA LEU A 58 -8.94 -3.94 -3.21
C LEU A 58 -9.22 -2.54 -3.76
N GLU A 59 -8.25 -1.63 -3.68
CA GLU A 59 -8.38 -0.26 -4.17
C GLU A 59 -8.40 -0.19 -5.70
N ILE A 60 -7.56 -0.99 -6.37
CA ILE A 60 -7.60 -1.20 -7.82
C ILE A 60 -8.99 -1.68 -8.24
N SER A 61 -9.54 -2.67 -7.54
CA SER A 61 -10.88 -3.21 -7.81
C SER A 61 -12.01 -2.20 -7.54
N ASN A 62 -11.74 -1.14 -6.75
CA ASN A 62 -12.71 -0.11 -6.40
C ASN A 62 -12.68 1.11 -7.32
N ARG A 63 -11.53 1.41 -7.94
CA ARG A 63 -11.35 2.61 -8.78
C ARG A 63 -11.98 2.42 -10.17
N ARG A 64 -12.52 3.52 -10.70
CA ARG A 64 -13.11 3.59 -12.05
C ARG A 64 -12.32 4.47 -13.02
N ASN A 65 -11.39 5.28 -12.50
CA ASN A 65 -10.57 6.17 -13.32
C ASN A 65 -9.38 5.39 -13.90
N HIS A 66 -9.34 5.25 -15.23
CA HIS A 66 -8.31 4.51 -15.95
C HIS A 66 -6.88 5.04 -15.76
N SER A 67 -6.68 6.36 -15.62
CA SER A 67 -5.32 6.90 -15.43
C SER A 67 -4.79 6.56 -14.03
N ALA A 68 -5.60 6.77 -12.99
CA ALA A 68 -5.24 6.41 -11.62
C ALA A 68 -5.05 4.90 -11.45
N LEU A 69 -5.86 4.08 -12.12
CA LEU A 69 -5.69 2.63 -12.13
C LEU A 69 -4.33 2.22 -12.71
N ARG A 70 -3.95 2.80 -13.85
CA ARG A 70 -2.67 2.50 -14.49
C ARG A 70 -1.50 2.79 -13.56
N GLU A 71 -1.50 3.94 -12.89
CA GLU A 71 -0.41 4.32 -11.99
C GLU A 71 -0.40 3.45 -10.71
N MET A 72 -1.56 3.02 -10.23
CA MET A 72 -1.63 2.08 -9.09
C MET A 72 -1.08 0.69 -9.47
N PHE A 73 -1.36 0.20 -10.68
CA PHE A 73 -0.76 -1.04 -11.18
C PHE A 73 0.76 -0.92 -11.31
N ARG A 74 1.27 0.18 -11.87
CA ARG A 74 2.72 0.43 -11.99
C ARG A 74 3.39 0.48 -10.63
N LEU A 75 2.79 1.18 -9.66
CA LEU A 75 3.27 1.20 -8.29
C LEU A 75 3.36 -0.22 -7.72
N ARG A 76 2.29 -1.01 -7.89
CA ARG A 76 2.24 -2.40 -7.43
C ARG A 76 3.36 -3.25 -8.04
N GLU A 77 3.65 -3.10 -9.33
CA GLU A 77 4.74 -3.82 -10.01
C GLU A 77 6.12 -3.46 -9.43
N ILE A 78 6.42 -2.16 -9.30
CA ILE A 78 7.71 -1.69 -8.79
C ILE A 78 7.88 -2.06 -7.30
N MET A 79 6.80 -2.01 -6.51
CA MET A 79 6.80 -2.52 -5.14
C MET A 79 7.12 -4.02 -5.09
N GLY A 80 6.71 -4.79 -6.11
CA GLY A 80 7.02 -6.21 -6.24
C GLY A 80 8.53 -6.48 -6.34
N GLU A 81 9.28 -5.63 -7.04
CA GLU A 81 10.75 -5.72 -7.10
C GLU A 81 11.37 -5.50 -5.71
N THR A 82 10.85 -4.53 -4.95
CA THR A 82 11.34 -4.25 -3.59
C THR A 82 11.00 -5.37 -2.62
N TYR A 83 9.83 -5.99 -2.76
CA TYR A 83 9.41 -7.15 -1.97
C TYR A 83 10.35 -8.36 -2.14
N LEU A 84 10.83 -8.58 -3.36
CA LEU A 84 11.74 -9.69 -3.69
C LEU A 84 13.20 -9.43 -3.28
N SER A 85 13.55 -8.19 -2.90
CA SER A 85 14.89 -7.86 -2.44
C SER A 85 15.16 -8.39 -1.03
N ASP A 86 16.33 -8.97 -0.82
CA ASP A 86 16.82 -9.33 0.52
C ASP A 86 17.45 -8.14 1.27
N ALA A 87 17.61 -6.99 0.59
CA ALA A 87 18.11 -5.74 1.16
C ALA A 87 17.16 -4.58 0.77
N PRO A 88 15.94 -4.53 1.32
CA PRO A 88 15.00 -3.46 1.03
C PRO A 88 15.56 -2.10 1.46
N ASN A 89 15.33 -1.07 0.65
CA ASN A 89 15.84 0.27 0.87
C ASN A 89 14.75 1.18 1.45
N ILE A 90 15.07 1.89 2.53
CA ILE A 90 14.11 2.77 3.21
C ILE A 90 13.67 3.96 2.36
N GLU A 91 14.56 4.56 1.58
CA GLU A 91 14.23 5.69 0.71
C GLU A 91 13.31 5.25 -0.43
N THR A 92 13.56 4.08 -1.02
CA THR A 92 12.63 3.47 -1.98
C THR A 92 11.24 3.26 -1.37
N ASN A 93 11.17 2.74 -0.14
CA ASN A 93 9.90 2.57 0.56
C ASN A 93 9.20 3.92 0.85
N ARG A 94 9.95 4.96 1.20
CA ARG A 94 9.44 6.34 1.36
C ARG A 94 8.90 6.91 0.05
N MET A 95 9.53 6.61 -1.09
CA MET A 95 8.99 7.01 -2.39
C MET A 95 7.63 6.34 -2.68
N PHE A 96 7.45 5.07 -2.32
CA PHE A 96 6.15 4.41 -2.44
C PHE A 96 5.08 5.04 -1.54
N LEU A 97 5.44 5.37 -0.29
CA LEU A 97 4.56 6.10 0.61
C LEU A 97 4.05 7.40 -0.01
N SER A 98 4.96 8.23 -0.51
CA SER A 98 4.64 9.50 -1.18
C SER A 98 3.77 9.29 -2.42
N ALA A 99 4.07 8.27 -3.23
CA ALA A 99 3.27 7.91 -4.40
C ALA A 99 1.84 7.52 -4.01
N VAL A 100 1.66 6.67 -2.99
CA VAL A 100 0.34 6.27 -2.48
C VAL A 100 -0.45 7.49 -1.98
N LEU A 101 0.18 8.37 -1.19
CA LEU A 101 -0.47 9.58 -0.68
C LEU A 101 -0.98 10.49 -1.80
N SER A 102 -0.25 10.58 -2.91
CA SER A 102 -0.63 11.43 -4.06
C SER A 102 -1.95 11.02 -4.74
N PHE A 103 -2.47 9.82 -4.47
CA PHE A 103 -3.76 9.36 -5.02
C PHE A 103 -4.99 9.98 -4.36
N ASP A 104 -4.82 10.71 -3.24
CA ASP A 104 -5.89 11.41 -2.54
C ASP A 104 -5.35 12.67 -1.84
N VAL A 105 -5.81 13.84 -2.29
CA VAL A 105 -5.35 15.15 -1.77
C VAL A 105 -5.62 15.33 -0.28
N THR A 106 -6.71 14.76 0.23
CA THR A 106 -7.05 14.84 1.66
C THR A 106 -6.09 14.00 2.48
N ALA A 107 -5.79 12.78 2.05
CA ALA A 107 -4.80 11.93 2.70
C ALA A 107 -3.39 12.56 2.65
N TYR A 108 -3.00 13.12 1.50
CA TYR A 108 -1.75 13.85 1.34
C TYR A 108 -1.63 14.95 2.39
N ASN A 109 -2.59 15.88 2.44
CA ASN A 109 -2.56 17.01 3.39
C ASN A 109 -2.60 16.60 4.87
N MET A 110 -3.03 15.37 5.19
CA MET A 110 -3.04 14.86 6.58
C MET A 110 -1.67 14.36 7.03
N LEU A 111 -0.81 13.93 6.10
CA LEU A 111 0.41 13.19 6.40
C LEU A 111 1.68 13.72 5.69
N SER A 112 1.54 14.75 4.83
CA SER A 112 2.63 15.45 4.13
C SER A 112 3.26 16.55 4.97
#